data_AF-A0A937MF75-F1
#
_entry.id   AF-A0A937MF75-F1
#
_cell.length_a   1.000
_cell.length_b   1.000
_cell.length_c   1.000
_cell.angle_alpha   90.00
_cell.angle_beta   90.00
_cell.angle_gamma   90.00
#
_symmetry.space_group_name_H-M   'P 1'
#
loop_
_entity.id
_entity.type
_entity.pdbx_description
1 polymer ?
#
loop_
_entity_poly.entity_id
_entity_poly.type
_entity_poly.pdbx_seq_one_letter_code
_entity_poly.pdbx_strand_id
1 'polypeptide(L)'
;MNVSARFKLISLFLVFWLAGCAVPEETGPPQSPQVSAPVDSTRPARDLANLPRITMQPPERAMRDGLNGPDAPGPERLVGLSATAIQKMLGLPNFKRRDPPAEIWQYRKSGCLLDVFLYLGEDTYRVSHVEARGHSIEKVSGTECLLEALAH
;
A
#
# COMPACT_ATOMS: atom_id res chain seq x y z
N MET A 1 -19.19 -20.21 39.29
CA MET A 1 -20.53 -19.81 38.82
C MET A 1 -20.52 -19.83 37.31
N ASN A 2 -21.18 -20.84 36.73
CA ASN A 2 -21.36 -21.01 35.29
C ASN A 2 -22.53 -20.15 34.83
N VAL A 3 -22.40 -19.50 33.67
CA VAL A 3 -23.57 -19.21 32.82
C VAL A 3 -23.23 -19.68 31.41
N SER A 4 -23.89 -20.78 31.05
CA SER A 4 -23.82 -21.45 29.76
C SER A 4 -24.98 -20.97 28.87
N ALA A 5 -24.66 -20.80 27.59
CA ALA A 5 -25.46 -21.06 26.38
C ALA A 5 -26.92 -20.61 26.32
N ARG A 6 -27.29 -19.89 25.24
CA ARG A 6 -28.42 -20.22 24.32
C ARG A 6 -28.31 -19.40 23.02
N PHE A 7 -27.54 -19.84 22.04
CA PHE A 7 -27.64 -19.29 20.67
C PHE A 7 -28.48 -20.27 19.84
N LYS A 8 -29.75 -19.91 19.64
CA LYS A 8 -30.73 -20.74 18.92
C LYS A 8 -30.38 -20.82 17.43
N LEU A 9 -30.43 -22.05 16.93
CA LEU A 9 -30.51 -22.44 15.54
C LEU A 9 -31.62 -21.65 14.81
N ILE A 10 -31.25 -20.98 13.71
CA ILE A 10 -32.16 -20.60 12.60
C ILE A 10 -31.34 -20.88 11.32
N SER A 11 -31.48 -22.09 10.80
CA SER A 11 -32.30 -22.39 9.61
C SER A 11 -31.57 -22.09 8.29
N LEU A 12 -30.76 -23.07 7.89
CA LEU A 12 -30.60 -23.60 6.54
C LEU A 12 -31.43 -22.88 5.44
N PHE A 13 -30.77 -22.07 4.61
CA PHE A 13 -31.23 -21.78 3.24
C PHE A 13 -30.11 -22.12 2.28
N LEU A 14 -30.07 -23.40 1.93
CA LEU A 14 -29.22 -24.00 0.91
C LEU A 14 -30.10 -24.24 -0.32
N VAL A 15 -30.08 -23.32 -1.28
CA VAL A 15 -30.51 -23.53 -2.68
C VAL A 15 -29.64 -22.59 -3.51
N PHE A 16 -28.56 -23.10 -4.10
CA PHE A 16 -28.46 -23.46 -5.53
C PHE A 16 -28.65 -22.25 -6.45
N TRP A 17 -27.70 -22.03 -7.36
CA TRP A 17 -27.89 -21.72 -8.78
C TRP A 17 -26.48 -21.61 -9.41
N LEU A 18 -25.89 -22.78 -9.68
CA LEU A 18 -24.82 -22.93 -10.66
C LEU A 18 -25.49 -23.00 -12.03
N ALA A 19 -25.34 -21.94 -12.82
CA ALA A 19 -25.72 -21.93 -14.23
C ALA A 19 -24.73 -21.06 -15.01
N GLY A 20 -24.02 -21.67 -15.95
CA GLY A 20 -23.19 -20.94 -16.92
C GLY A 20 -22.12 -21.81 -17.57
N CYS A 21 -22.46 -22.43 -18.71
CA CYS A 21 -21.58 -23.28 -19.51
C CYS A 21 -20.61 -22.50 -20.42
N ALA A 22 -19.46 -23.15 -20.66
CA ALA A 22 -18.70 -23.29 -21.92
C ALA A 22 -18.27 -22.02 -22.70
N VAL A 23 -16.96 -21.76 -22.69
CA VAL A 23 -16.26 -20.91 -23.67
C VAL A 23 -15.67 -21.80 -24.77
N PRO A 24 -15.95 -21.52 -26.06
CA PRO A 24 -15.38 -22.26 -27.19
C PRO A 24 -13.91 -21.87 -27.44
N GLU A 25 -13.10 -22.87 -27.82
CA GLU A 25 -11.75 -22.73 -28.35
C GLU A 25 -11.77 -21.90 -29.64
N GLU A 26 -11.12 -20.74 -29.62
CA GLU A 26 -10.87 -19.94 -30.81
C GLU A 26 -9.41 -20.13 -31.26
N THR A 27 -9.27 -21.08 -32.18
CA THR A 27 -8.49 -21.00 -33.42
C THR A 27 -7.26 -20.09 -33.40
N GLY A 28 -6.08 -20.72 -33.40
CA GLY A 28 -4.79 -20.05 -33.39
C GLY A 28 -4.55 -19.10 -34.57
N PRO A 29 -3.72 -18.05 -34.38
CA PRO A 29 -3.38 -17.13 -35.45
C PRO A 29 -2.46 -17.79 -36.49
N PRO A 30 -2.64 -17.46 -37.78
CA PRO A 30 -1.80 -17.98 -38.86
C PRO A 30 -0.35 -17.50 -38.71
N GLN A 31 0.58 -18.44 -38.91
CA GLN A 31 2.01 -18.20 -38.92
C GLN A 31 2.38 -17.15 -39.99
N SER A 32 3.05 -16.10 -39.54
CA SER A 32 3.55 -15.03 -40.42
C SER A 32 4.75 -15.52 -41.25
N PRO A 33 4.84 -15.22 -42.56
CA PRO A 33 5.98 -15.59 -43.39
C PRO A 33 7.28 -14.95 -42.88
N GLN A 34 8.26 -15.76 -42.55
CA GLN A 34 9.60 -15.29 -42.20
C GLN A 34 10.30 -14.81 -43.48
N VAL A 35 10.43 -13.50 -43.62
CA VAL A 35 11.27 -12.87 -44.65
C VAL A 35 12.70 -12.84 -44.11
N SER A 36 13.55 -13.77 -44.56
CA SER A 36 14.99 -13.76 -44.28
C SER A 36 15.68 -12.76 -45.20
N ALA A 37 16.03 -11.58 -44.68
CA ALA A 37 16.99 -10.70 -45.33
C ALA A 37 18.43 -11.10 -44.95
N PRO A 38 19.38 -11.13 -45.90
CA PRO A 38 20.79 -11.36 -45.58
C PRO A 38 21.38 -10.11 -44.93
N VAL A 39 21.75 -10.21 -43.66
CA VAL A 39 22.52 -9.17 -42.96
C VAL A 39 23.99 -9.41 -43.26
N ASP A 40 24.52 -8.64 -44.21
CA ASP A 40 25.96 -8.48 -44.41
C ASP A 40 26.57 -7.84 -43.16
N SER A 41 27.34 -8.64 -42.43
CA SER A 41 27.82 -8.33 -41.09
C SER A 41 29.32 -8.12 -41.14
N THR A 42 29.75 -6.99 -41.69
CA THR A 42 31.16 -6.59 -41.63
C THR A 42 31.32 -5.09 -41.40
N ARG A 43 30.97 -4.63 -40.18
CA ARG A 43 31.52 -3.39 -39.63
C ARG A 43 32.06 -3.66 -38.23
N PRO A 44 33.35 -3.37 -37.94
CA PRO A 44 33.93 -3.63 -36.63
C PRO A 44 33.35 -2.68 -35.59
N ALA A 45 32.29 -3.13 -34.91
CA ALA A 45 31.63 -2.44 -33.81
C ALA A 45 32.35 -2.70 -32.47
N ARG A 46 33.67 -2.48 -32.41
CA ARG A 46 34.48 -2.87 -31.23
C ARG A 46 34.89 -1.75 -30.29
N ASP A 47 34.44 -0.51 -30.47
CA ASP A 47 34.87 0.60 -29.59
C ASP A 47 33.76 1.38 -28.87
N LEU A 48 32.48 1.05 -29.05
CA LEU A 48 31.41 1.58 -28.20
C LEU A 48 30.91 0.60 -27.13
N ALA A 49 31.37 -0.65 -27.16
CA ALA A 49 30.91 -1.68 -26.22
C ALA A 49 31.51 -1.54 -24.81
N ASN A 50 32.63 -0.80 -24.67
CA ASN A 50 33.36 -0.65 -23.41
C ASN A 50 33.13 0.69 -22.70
N LEU A 51 32.21 1.53 -23.20
CA LEU A 51 31.79 2.71 -22.44
C LEU A 51 30.88 2.26 -21.29
N PRO A 52 31.07 2.79 -20.06
CA PRO A 52 30.13 2.53 -18.98
C PRO A 52 28.75 3.06 -19.41
N ARG A 53 27.82 2.14 -19.68
CA ARG A 53 26.41 2.49 -19.85
C ARG A 53 25.91 2.98 -18.50
N ILE A 54 25.80 4.30 -18.34
CA ILE A 54 24.93 4.87 -17.32
C ILE A 54 23.50 4.49 -17.75
N THR A 55 23.03 3.34 -17.30
CA THR A 55 21.62 2.99 -17.40
C THR A 55 20.85 3.92 -16.49
N MET A 56 20.24 4.96 -17.07
CA MET A 56 19.20 5.73 -16.39
C MET A 56 18.05 4.76 -16.10
N GLN A 57 18.01 4.23 -14.88
CA GLN A 57 16.86 3.49 -14.40
C GLN A 57 15.66 4.45 -14.47
N PRO A 58 14.51 4.03 -15.04
CA PRO A 58 13.33 4.89 -15.10
C PRO A 58 13.00 5.42 -13.69
N PRO A 59 12.75 6.73 -13.53
CA PRO A 59 12.56 7.36 -12.21
C PRO A 59 11.45 6.70 -11.38
N GLU A 60 10.47 6.07 -12.03
CA GLU A 60 9.41 5.31 -11.36
C GLU A 60 9.90 4.05 -10.63
N ARG A 61 10.93 3.34 -11.13
CA ARG A 61 11.46 2.18 -10.38
C ARG A 61 12.18 2.62 -9.12
N ALA A 62 13.04 3.64 -9.23
CA ALA A 62 13.74 4.17 -8.06
C ALA A 62 12.77 4.71 -6.99
N MET A 63 11.69 5.36 -7.40
CA MET A 63 10.67 5.84 -6.46
C MET A 63 9.88 4.69 -5.81
N ARG A 64 9.52 3.66 -6.59
CA ARG A 64 8.87 2.44 -6.05
C ARG A 64 9.77 1.69 -5.08
N ASP A 65 11.04 1.52 -5.43
CA ASP A 65 12.01 0.86 -4.57
C ASP A 65 12.28 1.69 -3.30
N GLY A 66 12.26 3.02 -3.39
CA GLY A 66 12.38 3.92 -2.24
C GLY A 66 11.17 3.91 -1.30
N LEU A 67 9.96 3.59 -1.79
CA LEU A 67 8.76 3.45 -0.95
C LEU A 67 8.60 2.06 -0.32
N ASN A 68 9.20 1.03 -0.93
CA ASN A 68 9.13 -0.36 -0.45
C ASN A 68 10.44 -0.86 0.17
N GLY A 69 11.49 -0.03 0.13
CA GLY A 69 12.82 -0.36 0.61
C GLY A 69 12.96 -0.22 2.13
N PRO A 70 14.06 -0.72 2.71
CA PRO A 70 14.33 -0.59 4.14
C PRO A 70 14.47 0.87 4.61
N ASP A 71 14.80 1.79 3.69
CA ASP A 71 14.90 3.23 3.95
C ASP A 71 13.58 3.98 3.68
N ALA A 72 12.50 3.25 3.39
CA ALA A 72 11.23 3.85 3.08
C ALA A 72 10.69 4.69 4.24
N PRO A 73 10.15 5.89 3.96
CA PRO A 73 9.72 6.81 4.99
C PRO A 73 8.65 6.19 5.90
N GLY A 74 9.01 5.93 7.16
CA GLY A 74 8.10 5.42 8.17
C GLY A 74 7.15 6.49 8.75
N PRO A 75 6.18 6.08 9.59
CA PRO A 75 5.23 6.95 10.28
C PRO A 75 5.85 8.10 11.08
N GLU A 76 7.10 7.96 11.50
CA GLU A 76 7.83 8.91 12.32
C GLU A 76 8.00 10.27 11.62
N ARG A 77 7.94 10.31 10.28
CA ARG A 77 7.99 11.56 9.51
C ARG A 77 6.79 12.47 9.70
N LEU A 78 5.72 11.96 10.30
CA LEU A 78 4.55 12.76 10.65
C LEU A 78 4.78 13.63 11.90
N VAL A 79 5.79 13.30 12.72
CA VAL A 79 6.08 14.03 13.95
C VAL A 79 6.42 15.49 13.65
N GLY A 80 5.84 16.40 14.45
CA GLY A 80 5.98 17.85 14.30
C GLY A 80 4.97 18.50 13.35
N LEU A 81 4.32 17.73 12.47
CA LEU A 81 3.29 18.26 11.58
C LEU A 81 2.09 18.77 12.37
N SER A 82 1.46 19.84 11.87
CA SER A 82 0.23 20.36 12.46
C SER A 82 -0.96 19.45 12.16
N ALA A 83 -1.99 19.54 13.00
CA ALA A 83 -3.28 18.90 12.79
C ALA A 83 -3.82 19.14 11.36
N THR A 84 -3.78 20.38 10.88
CA THR A 84 -4.21 20.72 9.52
C THR A 84 -3.35 20.07 8.44
N ALA A 85 -2.03 20.00 8.62
CA ALA A 85 -1.13 19.36 7.66
C ALA A 85 -1.40 17.85 7.57
N ILE A 86 -1.62 17.19 8.71
CA ILE A 86 -1.98 15.76 8.75
C ILE A 86 -3.31 15.52 8.04
N GLN A 87 -4.34 16.34 8.29
CA GLN A 87 -5.63 16.20 7.60
C GLN A 87 -5.53 16.44 6.10
N LYS A 88 -4.68 17.37 5.67
CA LYS A 88 -4.45 17.61 4.25
C LYS A 88 -3.77 16.42 3.55
N MET A 89 -2.96 15.67 4.29
CA MET A 89 -2.16 14.57 3.73
C MET A 89 -2.84 13.19 3.84
N LEU A 90 -3.50 12.91 4.97
CA LEU A 90 -4.12 11.61 5.26
C LEU A 90 -5.65 11.65 5.17
N GLY A 91 -6.24 12.83 4.96
CA GLY A 91 -7.68 13.04 5.07
C GLY A 91 -8.15 13.15 6.52
N LEU A 92 -9.47 13.09 6.70
CA LEU A 92 -10.09 13.09 8.03
C LEU A 92 -9.87 11.72 8.71
N PRO A 93 -9.57 11.70 10.03
CA PRO A 93 -9.42 10.44 10.75
C PRO A 93 -10.76 9.73 10.90
N ASN A 94 -10.74 8.40 10.90
CA ASN A 94 -11.94 7.59 11.13
C ASN A 94 -12.42 7.69 12.58
N PHE A 95 -11.52 8.00 13.51
CA PHE A 95 -11.84 8.25 14.91
C PHE A 95 -10.97 9.37 15.47
N LYS A 96 -11.58 10.23 16.28
CA LYS A 96 -10.89 11.31 17.00
C LYS A 96 -11.39 11.33 18.45
N ARG A 97 -10.47 11.28 19.41
CA ARG A 97 -10.73 11.42 20.83
C ARG A 97 -9.91 12.55 21.42
N ARG A 98 -10.51 13.35 22.30
CA ARG A 98 -9.78 14.30 23.15
C ARG A 98 -9.50 13.64 24.49
N ASP A 99 -8.22 13.59 24.86
CA ASP A 99 -7.70 12.96 26.07
C ASP A 99 -6.70 13.92 26.70
N PRO A 100 -7.17 14.98 27.38
CA PRO A 100 -6.34 16.12 27.74
C PRO A 100 -5.04 15.70 28.46
N PRO A 101 -3.88 16.24 28.06
CA PRO A 101 -3.69 17.37 27.12
C PRO A 101 -3.64 16.98 25.62
N ALA A 102 -3.82 15.70 25.29
CA ALA A 102 -3.69 15.19 23.94
C ALA A 102 -5.02 15.17 23.16
N GLU A 103 -4.90 15.11 21.83
CA GLU A 103 -5.89 14.54 20.94
C GLU A 103 -5.31 13.29 20.28
N ILE A 104 -6.10 12.22 20.23
CA ILE A 104 -5.72 10.94 19.62
C ILE A 104 -6.59 10.73 18.40
N TRP A 105 -5.96 10.61 17.25
CA TRP A 105 -6.62 10.40 15.96
C TRP A 105 -6.26 9.01 15.45
N GLN A 106 -7.22 8.30 14.87
CA GLN A 106 -7.00 6.98 14.30
C GLN A 106 -7.41 6.95 12.83
N TYR A 107 -6.49 6.49 11.98
CA TYR A 107 -6.74 6.15 10.60
C TYR A 107 -6.83 4.63 10.50
N ARG A 108 -8.05 4.13 10.29
CA ARG A 108 -8.35 2.70 10.21
C ARG A 108 -8.35 2.27 8.76
N LYS A 109 -7.49 1.30 8.44
CA LYS A 109 -7.37 0.69 7.12
C LYS A 109 -7.58 -0.81 7.25
N SER A 110 -7.66 -1.50 6.11
CA SER A 110 -7.87 -2.94 6.09
C SER A 110 -6.74 -3.70 6.76
N GLY A 111 -5.48 -3.29 6.54
CA GLY A 111 -4.31 -3.97 7.09
C GLY A 111 -3.95 -3.55 8.51
N CYS A 112 -4.31 -2.33 8.92
CA CYS A 112 -3.79 -1.74 10.16
C CYS A 112 -4.63 -0.57 10.69
N LEU A 113 -4.21 -0.06 11.86
CA LEU A 113 -4.60 1.21 12.43
C LEU A 113 -3.35 2.08 12.59
N LEU A 114 -3.41 3.32 12.12
CA LEU A 114 -2.40 4.34 12.37
C LEU A 114 -2.94 5.31 13.44
N ASP A 115 -2.40 5.22 14.64
CA ASP A 115 -2.70 6.11 15.76
C ASP A 115 -1.76 7.32 15.72
N VAL A 116 -2.33 8.53 15.70
CA VAL A 116 -1.60 9.80 15.69
C VAL A 116 -1.93 10.56 16.97
N PHE A 117 -0.91 10.86 17.75
CA PHE A 117 -1.02 11.54 19.04
C PHE A 117 -0.60 12.99 18.88
N LEU A 118 -1.53 13.91 19.10
CA LEU A 118 -1.31 15.34 18.96
C LEU A 118 -1.37 16.02 20.33
N TYR A 119 -0.45 16.95 20.56
CA TYR A 119 -0.45 17.80 21.75
C TYR A 119 -0.51 19.26 21.33
N LEU A 120 -1.12 20.09 22.16
CA LEU A 120 -1.18 21.53 21.91
C LEU A 120 0.24 22.11 22.03
N GLY A 121 0.76 22.64 20.93
CA GLY A 121 1.98 23.45 20.90
C GLY A 121 1.67 24.91 21.21
N GLU A 122 2.50 25.83 20.71
CA GLU A 122 2.30 27.27 20.93
C GLU A 122 1.00 27.80 20.31
N ASP A 123 0.65 27.32 19.11
CA ASP A 123 -0.42 27.85 18.27
C ASP A 123 -1.46 26.80 17.87
N THR A 124 -1.05 25.53 17.77
CA THR A 124 -1.88 24.47 17.22
C THR A 124 -1.50 23.10 17.76
N TYR A 125 -2.41 22.13 17.60
CA TYR A 125 -2.11 20.73 17.85
C TYR A 125 -1.07 20.22 16.85
N ARG A 126 0.00 19.60 17.37
CA ARG A 126 1.08 19.02 16.56
C ARG A 126 1.30 17.57 16.94
N VAL A 127 1.66 16.77 15.96
CA VAL A 127 1.98 15.36 16.16
C VAL A 127 3.21 15.24 17.04
N SER A 128 3.07 14.56 18.17
CA SER A 128 4.18 14.21 19.06
C SER A 128 4.60 12.76 18.89
N HIS A 129 3.68 11.88 18.53
CA HIS A 129 3.94 10.45 18.38
C HIS A 129 2.99 9.82 17.36
N VAL A 130 3.45 8.75 16.72
CA VAL A 130 2.66 7.93 15.80
C VAL A 130 2.95 6.46 16.05
N GLU A 131 1.91 5.65 16.03
CA GLU A 131 2.01 4.21 16.21
C GLU A 131 1.20 3.49 15.10
N ALA A 132 1.78 2.46 14.52
CA ALA A 132 1.09 1.55 13.61
C ALA A 132 0.82 0.23 14.33
N ARG A 133 -0.44 -0.20 14.33
CA ARG A 133 -0.88 -1.44 14.98
C ARG A 133 -1.73 -2.29 14.05
N GLY A 134 -1.60 -3.61 14.16
CA GLY A 134 -2.49 -4.54 13.48
C GLY A 134 -3.85 -4.63 14.18
N HIS A 135 -4.77 -5.34 13.53
CA HIS A 135 -6.04 -5.74 14.17
C HIS A 135 -5.87 -6.89 15.18
N SER A 136 -4.69 -7.52 15.19
CA SER A 136 -4.25 -8.55 16.14
C SER A 136 -3.07 -8.04 16.98
N ILE A 137 -2.53 -8.90 17.84
CA ILE A 137 -1.34 -8.60 18.66
C ILE A 137 -0.01 -8.66 17.87
N GLU A 138 -0.07 -9.04 16.60
CA GLU A 138 1.12 -9.14 15.75
C GLU A 138 1.61 -7.75 15.35
N LYS A 139 2.94 -7.61 15.25
CA LYS A 139 3.55 -6.37 14.75
C LYS A 139 3.24 -6.22 13.27
N VAL A 140 2.92 -4.98 12.88
CA VAL A 140 2.72 -4.60 11.47
C VAL A 140 3.85 -3.68 11.02
N SER A 141 4.10 -3.63 9.71
CA SER A 141 5.01 -2.66 9.13
C SER A 141 4.41 -1.26 9.25
N GLY A 142 5.11 -0.36 9.94
CA GLY A 142 4.70 1.04 10.05
C GLY A 142 4.62 1.73 8.69
N THR A 143 5.60 1.47 7.82
CA THR A 143 5.66 2.03 6.47
C THR A 143 4.46 1.61 5.64
N GLU A 144 4.15 0.31 5.58
CA GLU A 144 2.97 -0.18 4.83
C GLU A 144 1.67 0.41 5.38
N CYS A 145 1.57 0.52 6.72
CA CYS A 145 0.41 1.13 7.35
C CYS A 145 0.24 2.61 6.99
N LEU A 146 1.35 3.36 6.93
CA LEU A 146 1.34 4.74 6.47
C LEU A 146 0.97 4.85 4.99
N LEU A 147 1.45 3.94 4.14
CA LEU A 147 1.10 3.91 2.72
C LEU A 147 -0.40 3.63 2.53
N GLU A 148 -0.98 2.70 3.28
CA GLU A 148 -2.44 2.48 3.30
C GLU A 148 -3.20 3.73 3.78
N ALA A 149 -2.67 4.43 4.81
CA ALA A 149 -3.21 5.69 5.32
C ALA A 149 -3.27 6.78 4.24
N LEU A 150 -2.25 6.84 3.37
CA LEU A 150 -2.13 7.81 2.28
C LEU A 150 -3.05 7.53 1.09
N ALA A 151 -3.57 6.31 0.92
CA ALA A 151 -4.45 5.94 -0.20
C ALA A 151 -5.95 6.26 0.06
N HIS A 152 -6.26 7.50 0.42
CA HIS A 152 -7.60 7.96 0.81
C HIS A 152 -8.56 8.22 -0.36
#